data_AF-A0A9Q0KPK3-F1
#
_entry.id   AF-A0A9Q0KPK3-F1
#
_cell.length_a   1.000
_cell.length_b   1.000
_cell.length_c   1.000
_cell.angle_alpha   90.00
_cell.angle_beta   90.00
_cell.angle_gamma   90.00
#
_symmetry.space_group_name_H-M   'P 1'
#
loop_
_entity.id
_entity.type
_entity.pdbx_description
1 polymer ?
#
loop_
_entity_poly.entity_id
_entity_poly.type
_entity_poly.pdbx_seq_one_letter_code
_entity_poly.pdbx_strand_id
1 'polypeptide(L)'
;MRQRHDESIRAFVSRFSQEVLEIKGVEDHVAMTTLQLVITNPKLLFSVNKKEPTSYEDLLARCEKFAATNEALQFHQLYHQTEAGPSDKSKQTAQYKDLEREREGKKARRNVEENHFRRDDPIRETHKHFNHYTPLTRPITEILTLIQGDRKL
;
A
#
# COMPACT_ATOMS: atom_id res chain seq x y z
N MET A 1 -14.44 -11.28 -20.00
CA MET A 1 -15.05 -11.11 -18.66
C MET A 1 -14.54 -9.83 -17.98
N ARG A 2 -15.33 -9.15 -17.15
CA ARG A 2 -14.86 -8.09 -16.24
C ARG A 2 -15.52 -8.28 -14.87
N GLN A 3 -14.81 -7.91 -13.80
CA GLN A 3 -15.39 -7.90 -12.46
C GLN A 3 -16.51 -6.85 -12.38
N ARG A 4 -17.71 -7.26 -11.93
CA ARG A 4 -18.87 -6.35 -11.78
C ARG A 4 -18.71 -5.49 -10.53
N HIS A 5 -19.40 -4.35 -10.47
CA HIS A 5 -19.25 -3.38 -9.36
C HIS A 5 -19.67 -3.98 -8.00
N ASP A 6 -20.80 -4.66 -7.94
CA ASP A 6 -21.39 -5.20 -6.71
C ASP A 6 -21.02 -6.67 -6.46
N GLU A 7 -20.06 -7.20 -7.22
CA GLU A 7 -19.66 -8.59 -7.15
C GLU A 7 -18.50 -8.80 -6.17
N SER A 8 -18.67 -9.79 -5.28
CA SER A 8 -17.57 -10.20 -4.39
C SER A 8 -16.42 -10.78 -5.21
N ILE A 9 -15.19 -10.55 -4.73
CA ILE A 9 -13.99 -11.07 -5.40
C ILE A 9 -14.05 -12.58 -5.54
N ARG A 10 -14.61 -13.27 -4.54
CA ARG A 10 -14.80 -14.73 -4.56
C ARG A 10 -15.69 -15.18 -5.71
N ALA A 11 -16.85 -14.52 -5.90
CA ALA A 11 -17.77 -14.84 -6.98
C ALA A 11 -17.13 -14.57 -8.35
N PHE A 12 -16.44 -13.44 -8.49
CA PHE A 12 -15.72 -13.10 -9.71
C PHE A 12 -14.65 -14.15 -10.07
N VAL A 13 -13.78 -14.50 -9.12
CA VAL A 13 -12.71 -15.50 -9.32
C VAL A 13 -13.29 -16.85 -9.69
N SER A 14 -14.37 -17.28 -9.05
CA SER A 14 -15.03 -18.55 -9.37
C SER A 14 -15.55 -18.58 -10.81
N ARG A 15 -16.18 -17.50 -11.29
CA ARG A 15 -16.63 -17.40 -12.69
C ARG A 15 -15.45 -17.42 -13.66
N PHE A 16 -14.41 -16.66 -13.37
CA PHE A 16 -13.22 -16.61 -14.21
C PHE A 16 -12.54 -17.98 -14.31
N SER A 17 -12.38 -18.69 -13.19
CA SER A 17 -11.79 -20.03 -13.19
C SER A 17 -12.60 -21.03 -14.01
N GLN A 18 -13.94 -20.96 -13.99
CA GLN A 18 -14.79 -21.79 -14.85
C GLN A 18 -14.56 -21.48 -16.34
N GLU A 19 -14.49 -20.20 -16.70
CA GLU A 19 -14.27 -19.78 -18.10
C GLU A 19 -12.87 -20.18 -18.59
N VAL A 20 -11.84 -20.09 -17.75
CA VAL A 20 -10.48 -20.56 -18.09
C VAL A 20 -10.43 -22.07 -18.31
N LEU A 21 -11.17 -22.85 -17.52
CA LEU A 21 -11.22 -24.32 -17.67
C LEU A 21 -11.94 -24.77 -18.96
N GLU A 22 -12.85 -23.96 -19.49
CA GLU A 22 -13.54 -24.24 -20.76
C GLU A 22 -12.61 -24.06 -21.98
N ILE A 23 -11.59 -23.21 -21.86
CA ILE A 23 -10.65 -22.94 -22.94
C ILE A 23 -9.51 -23.97 -22.89
N LYS A 24 -9.48 -24.89 -23.85
CA LYS A 24 -8.41 -25.90 -23.94
C LYS A 24 -7.06 -25.25 -24.24
N GLY A 25 -6.05 -25.56 -23.41
CA GLY A 25 -4.64 -25.21 -23.67
C GLY A 25 -4.26 -23.77 -23.32
N VAL A 26 -5.02 -23.10 -22.43
CA VAL A 26 -4.59 -21.79 -21.91
C VAL A 26 -3.30 -21.96 -21.12
N GLU A 27 -2.28 -21.21 -21.50
CA GLU A 27 -1.06 -21.11 -20.72
C GLU A 27 -1.27 -20.25 -19.47
N ASP A 28 -0.69 -20.67 -18.34
CA ASP A 28 -0.82 -19.98 -17.04
C ASP A 28 -0.53 -18.48 -17.13
N HIS A 29 0.50 -18.09 -17.89
CA HIS A 29 0.90 -16.69 -18.02
C HIS A 29 -0.21 -15.84 -18.69
N VAL A 30 -0.94 -16.41 -19.65
CA VAL A 30 -2.07 -15.76 -20.33
C VAL A 30 -3.23 -15.63 -19.37
N ALA A 31 -3.56 -16.69 -18.64
CA ALA A 31 -4.64 -16.67 -17.64
C ALA A 31 -4.36 -15.63 -16.55
N MET A 32 -3.12 -15.57 -16.04
CA MET A 32 -2.69 -14.60 -15.03
C MET A 32 -2.79 -13.17 -15.52
N THR A 33 -2.21 -12.87 -16.69
CA THR A 33 -2.23 -11.54 -17.28
C THR A 33 -3.68 -11.09 -17.52
N THR A 34 -4.50 -11.98 -18.08
CA THR A 34 -5.92 -11.71 -18.31
C THR A 34 -6.63 -11.39 -16.99
N LEU A 35 -6.45 -12.23 -15.95
CA LEU A 35 -7.07 -12.02 -14.64
C LEU A 35 -6.67 -10.67 -14.03
N GLN A 36 -5.39 -10.29 -14.10
CA GLN A 36 -4.92 -8.99 -13.60
C GLN A 36 -5.53 -7.80 -14.37
N LEU A 37 -5.74 -7.93 -15.68
CA LEU A 37 -6.40 -6.90 -16.50
C LEU A 37 -7.90 -6.76 -16.22
N VAL A 38 -8.57 -7.85 -15.83
CA VAL A 38 -10.03 -7.88 -15.65
C VAL A 38 -10.50 -7.61 -14.22
N ILE A 39 -9.59 -7.62 -13.23
CA ILE A 39 -9.86 -7.15 -11.87
C ILE A 39 -10.12 -5.64 -11.89
N THR A 40 -11.23 -5.21 -11.30
CA THR A 40 -11.58 -3.79 -11.17
C THR A 40 -11.30 -3.24 -9.77
N ASN A 41 -11.09 -4.11 -8.78
CA ASN A 41 -10.81 -3.69 -7.41
C ASN A 41 -9.35 -3.21 -7.23
N PRO A 42 -9.11 -1.90 -6.99
CA PRO A 42 -7.76 -1.35 -6.91
C PRO A 42 -6.97 -1.86 -5.69
N LYS A 43 -7.65 -2.21 -4.59
CA LYS A 43 -6.99 -2.74 -3.39
C LYS A 43 -6.47 -4.16 -3.64
N LEU A 44 -7.24 -4.97 -4.37
CA LEU A 44 -6.81 -6.29 -4.79
C LEU A 44 -5.62 -6.19 -5.76
N LEU A 45 -5.72 -5.34 -6.79
CA LEU A 45 -4.62 -5.10 -7.74
C LEU A 45 -3.35 -4.69 -7.03
N PHE A 46 -3.44 -3.74 -6.09
CA PHE A 46 -2.30 -3.31 -5.30
C PHE A 46 -1.71 -4.45 -4.45
N SER A 47 -2.57 -5.26 -3.81
CA SER A 47 -2.11 -6.41 -3.02
C SER A 47 -1.42 -7.48 -3.88
N VAL A 48 -1.94 -7.73 -5.07
CA VAL A 48 -1.34 -8.67 -6.02
C VAL A 48 -0.01 -8.13 -6.54
N ASN A 49 0.08 -6.86 -6.93
CA ASN A 49 1.29 -6.27 -7.51
C ASN A 49 2.41 -6.00 -6.51
N LYS A 50 2.13 -6.01 -5.20
CA LYS A 50 3.18 -5.88 -4.15
C LYS A 50 4.28 -6.94 -4.26
N LYS A 51 3.93 -8.12 -4.76
CA LYS A 51 4.87 -9.20 -5.07
C LYS A 51 4.38 -9.85 -6.33
N GLU A 52 5.19 -10.03 -7.34
CA GLU A 52 4.71 -10.72 -8.53
C GLU A 52 4.25 -12.15 -8.18
N PRO A 53 3.07 -12.59 -8.65
CA PRO A 53 2.64 -13.98 -8.49
C PRO A 53 3.50 -14.91 -9.36
N THR A 54 3.91 -16.05 -8.79
CA THR A 54 4.82 -16.98 -9.50
C THR A 54 4.10 -17.97 -10.40
N SER A 55 2.82 -18.22 -10.14
CA SER A 55 1.97 -19.15 -10.89
C SER A 55 0.53 -18.69 -10.86
N TYR A 56 -0.29 -19.28 -11.74
CA TYR A 56 -1.73 -19.01 -11.75
C TYR A 56 -2.40 -19.39 -10.43
N GLU A 57 -1.98 -20.50 -9.83
CA GLU A 57 -2.46 -20.95 -8.51
C GLU A 57 -2.10 -19.97 -7.38
N ASP A 58 -0.88 -19.42 -7.35
CA ASP A 58 -0.49 -18.40 -6.36
C ASP A 58 -1.35 -17.12 -6.51
N LEU A 59 -1.63 -16.72 -7.75
CA LEU A 59 -2.53 -15.60 -8.02
C LEU A 59 -3.95 -15.85 -7.50
N LEU A 60 -4.50 -17.05 -7.71
CA LEU A 60 -5.82 -17.44 -7.19
C LEU A 60 -5.83 -17.46 -5.66
N ALA A 61 -4.83 -18.08 -5.02
CA ALA A 61 -4.73 -18.15 -3.57
C ALA A 61 -4.68 -16.75 -2.91
N ARG A 62 -4.03 -15.78 -3.57
CA ARG A 62 -4.00 -14.38 -3.12
C ARG A 62 -5.36 -13.72 -3.26
N CYS A 63 -6.08 -13.98 -4.34
CA CYS A 63 -7.43 -13.46 -4.52
C CYS A 63 -8.40 -14.01 -3.46
N GLU A 64 -8.31 -15.30 -3.16
CA GLU A 64 -9.10 -15.94 -2.10
C GLU A 64 -8.78 -15.36 -0.72
N LYS A 65 -7.49 -15.24 -0.40
CA LYS A 65 -7.05 -14.63 0.85
C LYS A 65 -7.56 -13.20 1.00
N PHE A 66 -7.48 -12.42 -0.08
CA PHE A 66 -8.01 -11.06 -0.10
C PHE A 66 -9.53 -11.09 0.14
N ALA A 67 -10.27 -11.94 -0.56
CA ALA A 67 -11.72 -12.07 -0.38
C ALA A 67 -12.09 -12.37 1.07
N ALA A 68 -11.45 -13.36 1.69
CA ALA A 68 -11.67 -13.71 3.10
C ALA A 68 -11.40 -12.53 4.05
N THR A 69 -10.28 -11.81 3.84
CA THR A 69 -9.96 -10.63 4.68
C THR A 69 -10.94 -9.47 4.45
N ASN A 70 -11.37 -9.25 3.22
CA ASN A 70 -12.29 -8.17 2.89
C ASN A 70 -13.69 -8.45 3.45
N GLU A 71 -14.16 -9.70 3.36
CA GLU A 71 -15.42 -10.14 3.97
C GLU A 71 -15.37 -10.00 5.50
N ALA A 72 -14.31 -10.46 6.16
CA ALA A 72 -14.15 -10.30 7.61
C ALA A 72 -14.18 -8.83 8.06
N LEU A 73 -13.52 -7.94 7.30
CA LEU A 73 -13.55 -6.49 7.55
C LEU A 73 -14.96 -5.91 7.37
N GLN A 74 -15.69 -6.34 6.34
CA GLN A 74 -17.08 -5.91 6.12
C GLN A 74 -18.00 -6.36 7.25
N PHE A 75 -17.91 -7.63 7.67
CA PHE A 75 -18.66 -8.13 8.83
C PHE A 75 -18.37 -7.28 10.06
N HIS A 76 -17.10 -7.07 10.39
CA HIS A 76 -16.72 -6.26 11.53
C HIS A 76 -17.28 -4.83 11.43
N GLN A 77 -17.17 -4.19 10.27
CA GLN A 77 -17.76 -2.85 10.05
C GLN A 77 -19.27 -2.82 10.26
N LEU A 78 -19.99 -3.85 9.78
CA LEU A 78 -21.44 -3.95 9.95
C LEU A 78 -21.85 -4.19 11.39
N TYR A 79 -21.21 -5.14 12.09
CA TYR A 79 -21.44 -5.41 13.52
C TYR A 79 -21.24 -4.15 14.37
N HIS A 80 -20.19 -3.36 14.12
CA HIS A 80 -19.96 -2.12 14.86
C HIS A 80 -20.90 -0.98 14.46
N GLN A 81 -21.53 -1.04 13.28
CA GLN A 81 -22.54 -0.07 12.87
C GLN A 81 -23.89 -0.32 13.58
N THR A 82 -24.16 -1.57 13.95
CA THR A 82 -25.40 -1.98 14.61
C THR A 82 -25.29 -2.00 16.14
N GLU A 83 -24.11 -2.25 16.71
CA GLU A 83 -23.95 -2.44 18.17
C GLU A 83 -23.05 -1.41 18.88
N ALA A 84 -22.11 -0.75 18.18
CA ALA A 84 -21.18 0.19 18.82
C ALA A 84 -21.57 1.65 18.57
N GLY A 85 -21.98 2.35 19.63
CA GLY A 85 -22.15 3.80 19.63
C GLY A 85 -20.84 4.55 19.26
N PRO A 86 -20.91 5.85 18.94
CA PRO A 86 -19.85 6.61 18.25
C PRO A 86 -18.48 6.71 18.96
N SER A 87 -18.31 6.21 20.19
CA SER A 87 -17.11 6.40 21.02
C SER A 87 -15.94 5.43 20.76
N ASP A 88 -16.15 4.27 20.14
CA ASP A 88 -15.11 3.22 20.05
C ASP A 88 -14.25 3.23 18.76
N LYS A 89 -14.57 4.11 17.80
CA LYS A 89 -13.83 4.23 16.53
C LYS A 89 -12.37 4.67 16.70
N SER A 90 -12.03 5.40 17.77
CA SER A 90 -10.70 5.98 18.00
C SER A 90 -9.68 4.95 18.50
N LYS A 91 -10.10 3.94 19.27
CA LYS A 91 -9.19 2.92 19.84
C LYS A 91 -8.72 1.89 18.81
N GLN A 92 -9.53 1.58 17.80
CA GLN A 92 -9.19 0.55 16.81
C GLN A 92 -8.20 1.01 15.73
N THR A 93 -8.15 2.30 15.39
CA THR A 93 -7.14 2.80 14.42
C THR A 93 -5.72 2.63 14.97
N ALA A 94 -5.56 2.66 16.30
CA ALA A 94 -4.30 2.34 16.96
C ALA A 94 -3.94 0.85 16.86
N GLN A 95 -4.89 -0.07 17.10
CA GLN A 95 -4.63 -1.51 17.02
C GLN A 95 -4.29 -2.01 15.59
N TYR A 96 -4.97 -1.49 14.56
CA TYR A 96 -4.62 -1.84 13.18
C TYR A 96 -3.21 -1.34 12.80
N LYS A 97 -2.83 -0.14 13.24
CA LYS A 97 -1.47 0.38 13.07
C LYS A 97 -0.43 -0.46 13.83
N ASP A 98 -0.77 -0.99 14.99
CA ASP A 98 0.14 -1.84 15.77
C ASP A 98 0.33 -3.23 15.14
N LEU A 99 -0.71 -3.83 14.58
CA LEU A 99 -0.59 -5.10 13.82
C LEU A 99 0.23 -4.92 12.53
N GLU A 100 0.11 -3.76 11.87
CA GLU A 100 0.90 -3.42 10.69
C GLU A 100 2.38 -3.19 11.07
N ARG A 101 2.63 -2.49 12.18
CA ARG A 101 3.97 -2.28 12.76
C ARG A 101 4.62 -3.59 13.24
N GLU A 102 3.84 -4.52 13.78
CA GLU A 102 4.34 -5.85 14.19
C GLU A 102 4.75 -6.70 12.97
N ARG A 103 3.99 -6.63 11.87
CA ARG A 103 4.34 -7.29 10.60
C ARG A 103 5.59 -6.69 9.95
N GLU A 104 5.77 -5.38 10.04
CA GLU A 104 6.99 -4.70 9.57
C GLU A 104 8.20 -5.00 10.47
N GLY A 105 8.00 -5.04 11.79
CA GLY A 105 9.03 -5.41 12.78
C GLY A 105 9.57 -6.82 12.58
N LYS A 106 8.72 -7.79 12.19
CA LYS A 106 9.15 -9.16 11.85
C LYS A 106 9.98 -9.24 10.56
N LYS A 107 9.86 -8.27 9.64
CA LYS A 107 10.76 -8.15 8.48
C LYS A 107 12.08 -7.48 8.84
N ALA A 108 12.05 -6.50 9.76
CA ALA A 108 13.26 -5.83 10.25
C ALA A 108 14.19 -6.78 11.02
N ARG A 109 13.64 -7.73 11.79
CA ARG A 109 14.43 -8.71 12.57
C ARG A 109 15.35 -9.62 11.73
N ARG A 110 15.08 -9.80 10.43
CA ARG A 110 15.95 -10.56 9.52
C ARG A 110 17.18 -9.78 9.03
N ASN A 111 17.25 -8.47 9.26
CA ASN A 111 18.36 -7.58 8.86
C ASN A 111 19.23 -7.13 10.05
N VAL A 112 19.04 -7.68 11.26
CA VAL A 112 19.71 -7.21 12.48
C VAL A 112 21.13 -7.75 12.64
N GLU A 113 21.51 -8.81 11.92
CA GLU A 113 22.83 -9.45 12.10
C GLU A 113 24.00 -8.74 11.38
N GLU A 114 23.75 -7.72 10.54
CA GLU A 114 24.79 -7.11 9.70
C GLU A 114 24.99 -5.59 9.86
N ASN A 115 24.57 -4.98 10.98
CA ASN A 115 24.72 -3.52 11.15
C ASN A 115 25.26 -3.08 12.52
N HIS A 116 26.37 -3.66 12.95
CA HIS A 116 27.18 -3.17 14.08
C HIS A 116 28.19 -2.06 13.71
N PHE A 117 27.92 -1.26 12.67
CA PHE A 117 28.77 -0.12 12.26
C PHE A 117 28.01 1.18 12.00
N ARG A 118 27.08 1.57 12.88
CA ARG A 118 26.63 2.97 12.93
C ARG A 118 26.91 3.57 14.29
N ARG A 119 28.18 3.96 14.41
CA ARG A 119 28.70 4.91 15.40
C ARG A 119 27.89 6.20 15.34
N ASP A 120 27.83 6.87 16.48
CA ASP A 120 27.24 8.17 16.74
C ASP A 120 27.40 9.17 15.58
N ASP A 121 26.28 9.56 14.96
CA ASP A 121 26.22 10.73 14.07
C ASP A 121 25.49 11.87 14.79
N PRO A 122 26.17 12.95 15.20
CA PRO A 122 25.56 14.13 15.79
C PRO A 122 25.09 15.10 14.69
N ILE A 123 24.19 14.67 13.80
CA ILE A 123 23.67 15.55 12.72
C ILE A 123 22.15 15.43 12.63
N ARG A 124 21.47 15.97 13.64
CA ARG A 124 20.13 16.54 13.48
C ARG A 124 20.22 18.05 13.69
N GLU A 125 21.00 18.71 12.85
CA GLU A 125 20.80 20.14 12.63
C GLU A 125 19.44 20.30 11.96
N THR A 126 18.48 20.77 12.74
CA THR A 126 17.16 21.20 12.30
C THR A 126 17.30 22.04 11.03
N HIS A 127 16.72 21.60 9.92
CA HIS A 127 16.66 22.41 8.71
C HIS A 127 16.15 23.81 9.06
N LYS A 128 16.99 24.85 8.89
CA LYS A 128 16.65 26.25 9.15
C LYS A 128 15.32 26.56 8.44
N HIS A 129 14.28 26.84 9.21
CA HIS A 129 12.99 27.25 8.66
C HIS A 129 13.13 28.70 8.18
N PHE A 130 13.12 28.92 6.87
CA PHE A 130 13.23 30.27 6.30
C PHE A 130 11.87 30.97 6.33
N ASN A 131 11.71 31.93 7.26
CA ASN A 131 10.50 32.74 7.37
C ASN A 131 10.46 33.95 6.41
N HIS A 132 11.54 34.17 5.64
CA HIS A 132 11.67 35.30 4.72
C HIS A 132 12.20 34.78 3.38
N TYR A 133 11.41 34.95 2.32
CA TYR A 133 11.75 34.53 0.96
C TYR A 133 12.12 35.75 0.11
N THR A 134 13.08 35.58 -0.79
CA THR A 134 13.45 36.64 -1.74
C THR A 134 12.33 36.85 -2.76
N PRO A 135 11.79 38.07 -2.91
CA PRO A 135 10.74 38.35 -3.89
C PRO A 135 11.27 38.17 -5.33
N LEU A 136 10.53 37.42 -6.15
CA LEU A 136 10.88 37.06 -7.54
C LEU A 136 10.66 38.21 -8.55
N THR A 137 10.26 39.39 -8.08
CA THR A 137 9.99 40.56 -8.92
C THR A 137 11.25 41.32 -9.31
N ARG A 138 12.42 40.92 -8.80
CA ARG A 138 13.73 41.53 -9.05
C ARG A 138 14.52 40.74 -10.11
N PRO A 139 15.45 41.38 -10.84
CA PRO A 139 16.34 40.67 -11.75
C PRO A 139 17.20 39.65 -11.01
N ILE A 140 17.51 38.53 -11.69
CA ILE A 140 18.19 37.37 -11.10
C ILE A 140 19.54 37.70 -10.46
N THR A 141 20.25 38.70 -11.00
CA THR A 141 21.54 39.17 -10.47
C THR A 141 21.40 39.70 -9.04
N GLU A 142 20.33 40.43 -8.75
CA GLU A 142 20.07 41.03 -7.44
C GLU A 142 19.68 39.95 -6.41
N ILE A 143 18.86 38.98 -6.83
CA ILE A 143 18.46 37.83 -6.00
C ILE A 143 19.69 37.01 -5.57
N LEU A 144 20.62 36.75 -6.50
CA LEU A 144 21.84 35.98 -6.22
C LEU A 144 22.77 36.71 -5.23
N THR A 145 22.88 38.04 -5.31
CA THR A 145 23.68 38.81 -4.34
C THR A 145 23.12 38.74 -2.92
N LEU A 146 21.79 38.72 -2.77
CA LEU A 146 21.13 38.63 -1.46
C LEU A 146 21.41 37.28 -0.78
N ILE A 147 21.29 36.19 -1.54
CA ILE A 147 21.53 34.82 -1.05
C ILE A 147 22.99 34.62 -0.61
N GLN A 148 23.93 35.31 -1.27
CA GLN A 148 25.34 35.28 -0.89
C GLN A 148 25.63 36.09 0.40
N GLY A 149 24.91 37.19 0.63
CA GLY A 149 25.01 38.00 1.85
C GLY A 149 24.47 37.30 3.09
N ASP A 150 23.37 36.57 2.96
CA ASP A 150 22.68 35.88 4.08
C ASP A 150 23.45 34.67 4.65
N ARG A 151 24.55 34.24 4.03
CA ARG A 151 25.40 33.14 4.53
C ARG A 151 26.37 33.53 5.65
N LYS A 152 26.47 34.81 6.02
CA LYS A 152 27.37 35.27 7.10
C LYS A 152 26.62 35.61 8.38
N LEU A 153 25.93 34.65 8.98
CA LEU A 153 25.51 34.66 10.40
C LEU A 153 25.46 33.23 10.96
#